data_AF-A0Z8K5-F1
#
_entry.id   AF-A0Z8K5-F1
#
_cell.length_a   1.000
_cell.length_b   1.000
_cell.length_c   1.000
_cell.angle_alpha   90.00
_cell.angle_beta   90.00
_cell.angle_gamma   90.00
#
_symmetry.space_group_name_H-M   'P 1'
#
loop_
_entity.id
_entity.type
_entity.pdbx_description
1 polymer ?
#
loop_
_entity_poly.entity_id
_entity_poly.type
_entity_poly.pdbx_seq_one_letter_code
_entity_poly.pdbx_strand_id
1 'polypeptide(L)'
;MNDMTERVCLLLSWYAFLHALTLIAILFVHFVLSIDMKILGEPGKLLEIYFLELLGRNTAICLSPGIWLGLRIVTGAARILPWRQ
;
A
#
# COMPACT_ATOMS: atom_id res chain seq x y z
N MET A 1 -2.88 -23.38 -10.18
CA MET A 1 -3.59 -22.35 -9.40
C MET A 1 -4.92 -22.12 -10.08
N ASN A 2 -6.05 -22.08 -9.36
CA ASN A 2 -7.37 -21.92 -10.00
C ASN A 2 -7.57 -20.47 -10.47
N ASP A 3 -8.39 -20.24 -11.51
CA ASP A 3 -8.67 -18.90 -12.08
C ASP A 3 -9.06 -17.88 -10.99
N MET A 4 -9.87 -18.30 -10.02
CA MET A 4 -10.28 -17.44 -8.90
C MET A 4 -9.11 -17.04 -7.98
N THR A 5 -8.18 -17.95 -7.71
CA THR A 5 -6.99 -17.67 -6.87
C THR A 5 -6.07 -16.69 -7.58
N GLU A 6 -5.90 -16.84 -8.90
CA GLU A 6 -5.08 -15.93 -9.69
C GLU A 6 -5.63 -14.50 -9.71
N ARG A 7 -6.94 -14.35 -9.90
CA ARG A 7 -7.62 -13.04 -9.82
C ARG A 7 -7.46 -12.38 -8.46
N VAL A 8 -7.60 -13.15 -7.37
CA VAL A 8 -7.41 -12.65 -6.01
C VAL A 8 -5.96 -12.22 -5.79
N CYS A 9 -4.98 -13.02 -6.23
CA CYS A 9 -3.57 -12.66 -6.14
C CYS A 9 -3.25 -11.37 -6.91
N LEU A 10 -3.85 -11.19 -8.09
CA LEU A 10 -3.67 -10.00 -8.92
C LEU A 10 -4.29 -8.76 -8.27
N LEU A 11 -5.50 -8.88 -7.71
CA LEU A 11 -6.17 -7.80 -6.97
C LEU A 11 -5.36 -7.40 -5.73
N LEU A 12 -4.88 -8.36 -4.95
CA LEU A 12 -4.05 -8.11 -3.77
C LEU A 12 -2.71 -7.45 -4.15
N SER A 13 -2.10 -7.87 -5.25
CA SER A 13 -0.87 -7.24 -5.76
C SER A 13 -1.11 -5.79 -6.16
N TRP A 14 -2.19 -5.50 -6.89
CA TRP A 14 -2.60 -4.13 -7.23
C TRP A 14 -2.87 -3.28 -5.99
N TYR A 15 -3.62 -3.82 -5.03
CA TYR A 15 -3.92 -3.12 -3.79
C TYR A 15 -2.64 -2.78 -3.01
N ALA A 16 -1.75 -3.76 -2.80
CA ALA A 16 -0.48 -3.55 -2.13
C ALA A 16 0.39 -2.51 -2.85
N PHE A 17 0.40 -2.52 -4.18
CA PHE A 17 1.13 -1.55 -5.00
C PHE A 17 0.58 -0.13 -4.85
N LEU A 18 -0.74 0.06 -4.99
CA LEU A 18 -1.37 1.37 -4.82
C LEU A 18 -1.17 1.91 -3.41
N HIS A 19 -1.35 1.06 -2.40
CA HIS A 19 -1.10 1.42 -1.01
C HIS A 19 0.36 1.87 -0.79
N ALA A 20 1.34 1.15 -1.36
CA ALA A 20 2.75 1.52 -1.26
C ALA A 20 3.06 2.84 -1.96
N LEU A 21 2.48 3.08 -3.14
CA LEU A 21 2.65 4.32 -3.89
C LEU A 21 2.11 5.52 -3.10
N THR A 22 0.92 5.40 -2.52
CA THR A 22 0.32 6.42 -1.67
C THR A 22 1.17 6.67 -0.43
N LEU A 23 1.63 5.61 0.26
CA LEU A 23 2.51 5.75 1.41
C LEU A 23 3.82 6.47 1.06
N ILE A 24 4.47 6.10 -0.05
CA ILE A 24 5.68 6.76 -0.52
C ILE A 24 5.43 8.25 -0.80
N ALA A 25 4.32 8.59 -1.45
CA ALA A 25 3.98 9.98 -1.72
C ALA A 25 3.80 10.80 -0.42
N ILE A 26 3.12 10.24 0.58
CA ILE A 26 2.96 10.88 1.90
C ILE A 26 4.32 11.09 2.56
N LEU A 27 5.13 10.04 2.63
CA LEU A 27 6.45 10.11 3.25
C LEU A 27 7.34 11.11 2.52
N PHE A 28 7.27 11.17 1.20
CA PHE A 28 8.01 12.14 0.41
C PHE A 28 7.58 13.58 0.72
N VAL A 29 6.27 13.85 0.72
CA VAL A 29 5.76 15.20 1.04
C VAL A 29 6.14 15.60 2.46
N HIS A 30 6.01 14.68 3.42
CA HIS A 30 6.27 14.97 4.83
C HIS A 30 7.77 15.10 5.15
N PHE A 31 8.61 14.20 4.66
CA PHE A 31 10.04 14.14 5.02
C PHE A 31 10.96 14.84 4.02
N VAL A 32 10.62 14.87 2.73
CA VAL A 32 11.46 15.50 1.69
C VAL A 32 11.04 16.93 1.46
N LEU A 33 9.74 17.17 1.23
CA LEU A 33 9.24 18.53 1.02
C LEU A 33 9.01 19.29 2.33
N SER A 34 9.03 18.61 3.48
CA SER A 34 8.74 19.19 4.80
C SER A 34 7.42 19.95 4.86
N ILE A 35 6.45 19.54 4.03
CA ILE A 35 5.12 20.15 3.98
C ILE A 35 4.28 19.50 5.09
N ASP A 36 3.75 20.32 5.98
CA ASP A 36 2.77 19.87 6.96
C ASP A 36 1.52 19.39 6.23
N MET A 37 1.09 18.16 6.52
CA MET A 37 -0.10 17.54 5.93
C MET A 37 -1.36 18.38 6.18
N LYS A 38 -1.38 19.22 7.22
CA LYS A 38 -2.46 20.19 7.46
C LYS A 38 -2.63 21.22 6.34
N ILE A 39 -1.56 21.53 5.61
CA ILE A 39 -1.56 22.49 4.49
C ILE A 39 -2.27 21.90 3.26
N LEU A 40 -2.35 20.57 3.16
CA LEU A 40 -3.09 19.90 2.09
C LEU A 40 -4.62 20.03 2.25
N GLY A 41 -5.12 20.51 3.39
CA GLY A 41 -6.56 20.67 3.64
C GLY A 41 -7.28 19.32 3.77
N GLU A 42 -8.46 19.19 3.16
CA GLU A 42 -9.30 17.98 3.20
C GLU A 42 -8.60 16.68 2.75
N PRO A 43 -7.79 16.64 1.65
CA PRO A 43 -7.06 15.42 1.30
C PRO A 43 -6.00 15.04 2.34
N GLY A 44 -5.37 16.02 3.00
CA GLY A 44 -4.43 15.77 4.10
C GLY A 44 -5.12 15.10 5.29
N LYS A 45 -6.30 15.58 5.68
CA LYS A 45 -7.11 14.97 6.75
C LYS A 45 -7.56 13.55 6.41
N LEU A 46 -8.01 13.30 5.17
CA LEU A 46 -8.41 11.96 4.74
C LEU A 46 -7.25 10.97 4.85
N LEU A 47 -6.05 11.39 4.47
CA LEU A 47 -4.83 10.60 4.60
C LEU A 47 -4.46 10.37 6.07
N GLU A 48 -4.58 11.39 6.91
CA GLU A 48 -4.33 11.27 8.35
C GLU A 48 -5.29 10.26 8.99
N ILE A 49 -6.60 10.37 8.71
CA ILE A 49 -7.63 9.44 9.22
C ILE A 49 -7.34 8.01 8.75
N TYR A 50 -7.06 7.81 7.45
CA TYR A 50 -6.82 6.48 6.90
C TYR A 50 -5.57 5.81 7.49
N PHE A 51 -4.44 6.54 7.53
CA PHE A 51 -3.14 5.96 7.93
C PHE A 51 -2.92 5.93 9.45
N LEU A 52 -3.40 6.93 10.20
CA LEU A 52 -3.16 7.05 11.64
C LEU A 52 -4.31 6.51 12.48
N GLU A 53 -5.56 6.83 12.14
CA GLU A 53 -6.71 6.45 12.95
C GLU A 53 -7.26 5.07 12.58
N LEU A 54 -7.41 4.77 11.28
CA LEU A 54 -8.10 3.56 10.83
C LEU A 54 -7.18 2.34 10.78
N LEU A 55 -6.01 2.46 10.14
CA LEU A 55 -5.05 1.35 10.06
C LEU A 55 -4.13 1.28 11.27
N GLY A 56 -3.78 2.44 11.82
CA GLY A 56 -2.65 2.58 12.72
C GLY A 56 -1.30 2.59 11.97
N ARG A 57 -0.40 3.47 12.41
CA ARG A 57 0.87 3.78 11.74
C ARG A 57 1.70 2.55 11.35
N ASN A 58 1.85 1.59 12.28
CA ASN A 58 2.67 0.41 12.04
C ASN A 58 2.03 -0.52 11.00
N THR A 59 0.71 -0.71 11.08
CA THR A 59 -0.04 -1.52 10.11
C THR A 59 0.08 -0.93 8.73
N ALA A 60 -0.08 0.39 8.59
CA ALA A 60 0.01 1.04 7.30
C ALA A 60 1.40 0.88 6.67
N ILE A 61 2.48 1.00 7.45
CA ILE A 61 3.84 0.76 6.94
C ILE A 61 4.04 -0.69 6.53
N CYS A 62 3.50 -1.65 7.29
CA CYS A 62 3.73 -3.07 7.08
C CYS A 62 2.75 -3.75 6.10
N LEU A 63 1.65 -3.09 5.72
CA LEU A 63 0.58 -3.70 4.93
C LEU A 63 1.05 -4.19 3.56
N SER A 64 1.63 -3.31 2.75
CA SER A 64 2.11 -3.68 1.41
C SER A 64 3.21 -4.75 1.44
N PRO A 65 4.27 -4.64 2.28
CA PRO A 65 5.25 -5.70 2.45
C PRO A 65 4.64 -7.04 2.90
N GLY A 66 3.68 -6.99 3.83
CA GLY A 66 2.99 -8.17 4.34
C GLY A 66 2.18 -8.89 3.26
N ILE A 67 1.45 -8.13 2.43
CA ILE A 67 0.69 -8.69 1.31
C ILE A 67 1.63 -9.30 0.27
N TRP A 68 2.71 -8.62 -0.12
CA TRP A 68 3.66 -9.19 -1.08
C TRP A 68 4.38 -10.43 -0.54
N LEU A 69 4.70 -10.47 0.76
CA LEU A 69 5.26 -11.66 1.39
C LEU A 69 4.26 -12.83 1.35
N GLY A 70 3.00 -12.57 1.71
CA GLY A 70 1.93 -13.57 1.61
C GLY A 70 1.75 -14.08 0.18
N LEU A 71 1.73 -13.19 -0.81
CA LEU A 71 1.68 -13.56 -2.23
C LEU A 71 2.89 -14.39 -2.65
N ARG A 72 4.09 -14.07 -2.18
CA ARG A 72 5.30 -14.86 -2.46
C ARG A 72 5.22 -16.25 -1.87
N ILE A 73 4.69 -16.40 -0.64
CA ILE A 73 4.51 -17.71 0.00
C ILE A 73 3.48 -18.55 -0.77
N VAL A 74 2.36 -17.95 -1.16
CA VAL A 74 1.26 -18.67 -1.84
C VAL A 74 1.60 -19.02 -3.29
N THR A 75 2.28 -18.13 -4.01
CA THR A 75 2.53 -18.28 -5.45
C THR A 75 3.96 -18.72 -5.80
N GLY A 76 4.88 -18.74 -4.84
CA GLY A 76 6.30 -19.00 -5.05
C GLY A 76 7.08 -17.87 -5.73
N ALA A 77 6.40 -16.81 -6.19
CA ALA A 77 6.99 -15.69 -6.94
C ALA A 77 6.73 -14.35 -6.24
N ALA A 78 7.69 -13.44 -6.30
CA ALA A 78 7.51 -12.07 -5.80
C ALA A 78 6.61 -11.28 -6.76
N ARG A 79 5.28 -11.43 -6.63
CA ARG A 79 4.26 -10.70 -7.40
C ARG A 79 4.10 -9.26 -6.91
N ILE A 80 5.19 -8.49 -6.98
CA ILE A 80 5.27 -7.08 -6.56
C ILE A 80 4.53 -6.18 -7.55
N LEU A 81 4.72 -6.45 -8.85
CA LEU A 81 4.07 -5.73 -9.93
C LEU A 81 2.90 -6.55 -10.47
N PRO A 82 1.68 -5.98 -10.50
CA PRO A 82 0.49 -6.73 -10.86
C PRO A 82 0.40 -7.07 -12.36
N TRP A 83 1.27 -6.48 -13.19
CA TRP A 83 1.33 -6.68 -14.64
C TRP A 83 2.39 -7.68 -15.11
N ARG A 84 3.17 -8.29 -14.20
CA ARG A 84 4.05 -9.42 -14.57
C ARG A 84 3.26 -10.72 -14.44
N GLN A 85 2.80 -11.25 -15.57
CA GLN A 85 2.34 -12.64 -15.71
C GLN A 85 3.54 -13.57 -15.78
#